data_AF-A0AAP9T1X4-F1
#
_entry.id   AF-A0AAP9T1X4-F1
#
_cell.length_a   1.000
_cell.length_b   1.000
_cell.length_c   1.000
_cell.angle_alpha   90.00
_cell.angle_beta   90.00
_cell.angle_gamma   90.00
#
_symmetry.space_group_name_H-M   'P 1'
#
loop_
_entity.id
_entity.type
_entity.pdbx_description
1 polymer ?
#
loop_
_entity_poly.entity_id
_entity_poly.type
_entity_poly.pdbx_seq_one_letter_code
_entity_poly.pdbx_strand_id
1 'polypeptide(L)'
;MSTSQLEMLTDLARGARDQAGKILAQERQTEQQTTAQLQSLLSYRAEYAERLQKAMSDGIDPATMYNYQQFLASLDAALSRARQALASQQASVEQSKKNWQQEQRKLSSYDTLASRRLLEEHRRSERQEQKTNDDLVTSRAARRQHNDTPH
;
A
#
# COMPACT_ATOMS: atom_id res chain seq x y z
N MET A 1 10.59 30.01 0.96
CA MET A 1 11.59 29.02 0.53
C MET A 1 11.41 27.65 1.20
N SER A 2 10.92 27.58 2.44
CA SER A 2 10.74 26.32 3.18
C SER A 2 9.41 25.58 2.91
N THR A 3 8.36 26.27 2.44
CA THR A 3 7.04 25.70 2.10
C THR A 3 7.12 24.77 0.88
N SER A 4 7.78 25.22 -0.18
CA SER A 4 8.03 24.43 -1.41
C SER A 4 8.84 23.14 -1.17
N GLN A 5 9.79 23.15 -0.24
CA GLN A 5 10.56 21.94 0.08
C GLN A 5 9.71 20.88 0.81
N LEU A 6 8.78 21.32 1.68
CA LEU A 6 7.88 20.41 2.37
C LEU A 6 6.85 19.81 1.41
N GLU A 7 6.31 20.61 0.49
CA GLU A 7 5.44 20.14 -0.60
C GLU A 7 6.13 19.07 -1.44
N MET A 8 7.37 19.32 -1.88
CA MET A 8 8.16 18.34 -2.63
C MET A 8 8.36 17.02 -1.86
N LEU A 9 8.62 17.09 -0.54
CA LEU A 9 8.76 15.90 0.30
C LEU A 9 7.44 15.14 0.45
N THR A 10 6.32 15.84 0.57
CA THR A 10 4.97 15.25 0.60
C THR A 10 4.68 14.53 -0.72
N ASP A 11 4.97 15.15 -1.86
CA ASP A 11 4.75 14.55 -3.18
C ASP A 11 5.62 13.30 -3.39
N LEU A 12 6.89 13.37 -2.98
CA LEU A 12 7.79 12.21 -3.02
C LEU A 12 7.27 11.06 -2.15
N ALA A 13 6.79 11.36 -0.92
CA ALA A 13 6.23 10.36 -0.04
C ALA A 13 4.92 9.75 -0.58
N ARG A 14 4.09 10.57 -1.25
CA ARG A 14 2.88 10.12 -1.94
C ARG A 14 3.22 9.14 -3.07
N GLY A 15 4.19 9.51 -3.91
CA GLY A 15 4.70 8.63 -4.97
C GLY A 15 5.26 7.31 -4.43
N ALA A 16 6.05 7.36 -3.35
CA ALA A 16 6.59 6.17 -2.71
C ALA A 16 5.50 5.25 -2.15
N ARG A 17 4.50 5.83 -1.45
CA ARG A 17 3.34 5.09 -0.94
C ARG A 17 2.54 4.44 -2.06
N ASP A 18 2.31 5.14 -3.16
CA ASP A 18 1.52 4.62 -4.28
C ASP A 18 2.27 3.49 -5.00
N GLN A 19 3.60 3.63 -5.17
CA GLN A 19 4.43 2.57 -5.71
C GLN A 19 4.43 1.33 -4.80
N ALA A 20 4.57 1.51 -3.49
CA ALA A 20 4.45 0.41 -2.53
C ALA A 20 3.08 -0.26 -2.58
N GLY A 21 2.02 0.51 -2.83
CA GLY A 21 0.65 0.01 -3.01
C GLY A 21 0.49 -0.86 -4.27
N LYS A 22 1.11 -0.45 -5.39
CA LYS A 22 1.13 -1.26 -6.63
C LYS A 22 1.85 -2.59 -6.43
N ILE A 23 3.00 -2.56 -5.75
CA ILE A 23 3.75 -3.78 -5.43
C ILE A 23 2.90 -4.70 -4.56
N LEU A 24 2.30 -4.20 -3.48
CA LEU A 24 1.41 -4.99 -2.62
C LEU A 24 0.23 -5.62 -3.41
N ALA A 25 -0.37 -4.87 -4.33
CA ALA A 25 -1.45 -5.38 -5.18
C ALA A 25 -0.96 -6.54 -6.08
N GLN A 26 0.24 -6.40 -6.67
CA GLN A 26 0.85 -7.44 -7.49
C GLN A 26 1.17 -8.70 -6.67
N GLU A 27 1.76 -8.54 -5.48
CA GLU A 27 2.06 -9.67 -4.58
C GLU A 27 0.78 -10.43 -4.18
N ARG A 28 -0.33 -9.71 -3.91
CA ARG A 28 -1.63 -10.34 -3.62
C ARG A 28 -2.23 -11.06 -4.82
N GLN A 29 -2.07 -10.50 -6.03
CA GLN A 29 -2.53 -11.17 -7.24
C GLN A 29 -1.77 -12.48 -7.48
N THR A 30 -0.45 -12.47 -7.29
CA THR A 30 0.38 -13.67 -7.38
C THR A 30 -0.02 -14.70 -6.31
N GLU A 31 -0.28 -14.29 -5.07
CA GLU A 31 -0.78 -15.17 -4.00
C GLU A 31 -2.08 -15.88 -4.40
N GLN A 32 -3.03 -15.14 -4.97
CA GLN A 32 -4.30 -15.69 -5.45
C GLN A 32 -4.08 -16.72 -6.57
N GLN A 33 -3.19 -16.42 -7.51
CA GLN A 33 -2.85 -17.34 -8.60
C GLN A 33 -2.18 -18.62 -8.09
N THR A 34 -1.21 -18.52 -7.19
CA THR A 34 -0.55 -19.68 -6.58
C THR A 34 -1.54 -20.51 -5.77
N THR A 35 -2.46 -19.87 -5.04
CA THR A 35 -3.53 -20.55 -4.31
C THR A 35 -4.46 -21.31 -5.26
N ALA A 36 -4.89 -20.69 -6.35
CA ALA A 36 -5.74 -21.33 -7.35
C ALA A 36 -5.04 -22.54 -8.01
N GLN A 37 -3.75 -22.41 -8.32
CA GLN A 37 -2.95 -23.51 -8.87
C GLN A 37 -2.84 -24.68 -7.87
N LEU A 38 -2.60 -24.39 -6.59
CA LEU A 38 -2.56 -25.40 -5.53
C LEU A 38 -3.90 -26.13 -5.41
N GLN A 39 -5.02 -25.41 -5.43
CA GLN A 39 -6.36 -26.02 -5.38
C GLN A 39 -6.62 -26.92 -6.59
N SER A 40 -6.25 -26.47 -7.79
CA SER A 40 -6.38 -27.28 -9.00
C SER A 40 -5.58 -28.59 -8.91
N LEU A 41 -4.34 -28.53 -8.43
CA LEU A 41 -3.51 -29.73 -8.21
C LEU A 41 -4.12 -30.68 -7.17
N LEU A 42 -4.73 -30.16 -6.10
CA LEU A 42 -5.39 -30.97 -5.07
C LEU A 42 -6.62 -31.70 -5.64
N SER A 43 -7.48 -30.98 -6.36
CA SER A 43 -8.65 -31.57 -7.02
C SER A 43 -8.24 -32.64 -8.02
N TYR A 44 -7.26 -32.33 -8.87
CA TYR A 44 -6.78 -33.26 -9.89
C TYR A 44 -6.16 -34.52 -9.27
N ARG A 45 -5.42 -34.39 -8.17
CA ARG A 45 -4.91 -35.55 -7.42
C ARG A 45 -6.02 -36.41 -6.87
N ALA A 46 -7.07 -35.81 -6.30
CA ALA A 46 -8.21 -36.53 -5.75
C ALA A 46 -8.95 -37.33 -6.83
N GLU A 47 -9.27 -36.69 -7.95
CA GLU A 47 -9.89 -37.33 -9.12
C GLU A 47 -9.01 -38.48 -9.66
N TYR A 48 -7.70 -38.27 -9.70
CA TYR A 48 -6.77 -39.28 -10.22
C TYR A 48 -6.65 -40.50 -9.28
N ALA A 49 -6.69 -40.27 -7.96
CA ALA A 49 -6.71 -41.35 -6.97
C ALA A 49 -8.00 -42.18 -7.04
N GLU A 50 -9.15 -41.53 -7.25
CA GLU A 50 -10.44 -42.22 -7.44
C GLU A 50 -10.43 -43.10 -8.69
N ARG A 51 -9.88 -42.59 -9.81
CA ARG A 51 -9.72 -43.38 -11.04
C ARG A 51 -8.85 -44.61 -10.83
N LEU A 52 -7.76 -44.48 -10.08
CA LEU A 52 -6.90 -45.63 -9.73
C LEU A 52 -7.67 -46.65 -8.89
N GLN A 53 -8.41 -46.21 -7.87
CA GLN A 53 -9.21 -47.11 -7.03
C GLN A 53 -10.23 -47.91 -7.84
N LYS A 54 -10.89 -47.25 -8.81
CA LYS A 54 -11.82 -47.92 -9.73
C LYS A 54 -11.09 -48.93 -10.62
N ALA A 55 -9.97 -48.52 -11.25
CA ALA A 55 -9.19 -49.41 -12.10
C ALA A 55 -8.65 -50.64 -11.34
N MET A 56 -8.26 -50.47 -10.07
CA MET A 56 -7.88 -51.59 -9.20
C MET A 56 -9.03 -52.56 -8.93
N SER A 57 -10.25 -52.04 -8.77
CA SER A 57 -11.46 -52.84 -8.55
C SER A 57 -11.86 -53.64 -9.79
N ASP A 58 -11.64 -53.06 -10.98
CA ASP A 58 -11.96 -53.68 -12.27
C ASP A 58 -10.87 -54.66 -12.77
N GLY A 59 -9.72 -54.72 -12.08
CA GLY A 59 -8.55 -55.50 -12.48
C GLY A 59 -7.62 -54.70 -13.38
N ILE A 60 -6.47 -54.30 -12.84
CA ILE A 60 -5.45 -53.49 -13.52
C ILE A 60 -4.18 -54.31 -13.74
N ASP A 61 -3.53 -54.16 -14.90
CA ASP A 61 -2.24 -54.79 -15.14
C ASP A 61 -1.10 -54.08 -14.37
N PRO A 62 0.00 -54.78 -14.04
CA PRO A 62 1.09 -54.21 -13.26
C PRO A 62 1.78 -52.98 -13.89
N ALA A 63 1.85 -52.89 -15.22
CA ALA A 63 2.51 -51.78 -15.90
C ALA A 63 1.65 -50.50 -15.79
N THR A 64 0.34 -50.63 -15.98
CA THR A 64 -0.58 -49.51 -15.78
C THR A 64 -0.58 -49.05 -14.32
N MET A 65 -0.62 -49.98 -13.35
CA MET A 65 -0.51 -49.65 -11.92
C MET A 65 0.78 -48.85 -11.60
N TYR A 66 1.91 -49.27 -12.17
CA TYR A 66 3.19 -48.57 -12.00
C TYR A 66 3.14 -47.14 -12.57
N ASN A 67 2.57 -46.96 -13.76
CA ASN A 67 2.42 -45.63 -14.37
C ASN A 67 1.56 -44.69 -13.51
N TYR A 68 0.46 -45.20 -12.95
CA TYR A 68 -0.38 -44.44 -12.02
C TYR A 68 0.40 -43.97 -10.78
N GLN A 69 1.20 -44.86 -10.18
CA GLN A 69 2.00 -44.53 -9.00
C GLN A 69 3.06 -43.47 -9.30
N GLN A 70 3.75 -43.58 -10.44
CA GLN A 70 4.73 -42.58 -10.87
C GLN A 70 4.09 -41.20 -11.06
N PHE A 71 2.92 -41.15 -11.67
CA PHE A 71 2.21 -39.90 -11.86
C PHE A 71 1.73 -39.29 -10.53
N LEU A 72 1.19 -40.10 -9.62
CA LEU A 72 0.81 -39.64 -8.27
C LEU A 72 2.02 -39.07 -7.51
N ALA A 73 3.18 -39.73 -7.57
CA ALA A 73 4.41 -39.21 -6.99
C ALA A 73 4.82 -37.87 -7.62
N SER A 74 4.65 -37.71 -8.93
CA SER A 74 4.91 -36.43 -9.62
C SER A 74 3.97 -35.30 -9.16
N LEU A 75 2.68 -35.62 -8.92
CA LEU A 75 1.69 -34.68 -8.40
C LEU A 75 1.99 -34.29 -6.96
N ASP A 76 2.39 -35.24 -6.12
CA ASP A 76 2.79 -34.98 -4.74
C ASP A 76 4.02 -34.06 -4.68
N ALA A 77 5.01 -34.28 -5.55
CA ALA A 77 6.16 -33.38 -5.68
C ALA A 77 5.75 -31.98 -6.18
N ALA A 78 4.81 -31.88 -7.13
CA ALA A 78 4.28 -30.60 -7.60
C ALA A 78 3.50 -29.84 -6.49
N LEU A 79 2.67 -30.56 -5.72
CA LEU A 79 1.93 -30.01 -4.58
C LEU A 79 2.86 -29.49 -3.49
N SER A 80 3.94 -30.22 -3.18
CA SER A 80 4.95 -29.76 -2.22
C SER A 80 5.58 -28.45 -2.67
N ARG A 81 5.96 -28.34 -3.96
CA ARG A 81 6.51 -27.11 -4.54
C ARG A 81 5.50 -25.95 -4.50
N ALA A 82 4.24 -26.21 -4.87
CA ALA A 82 3.18 -25.20 -4.84
C ALA A 82 2.90 -24.69 -3.42
N ARG A 83 2.93 -25.56 -2.41
CA ARG A 83 2.79 -25.16 -1.00
C ARG A 83 3.95 -24.29 -0.52
N GLN A 84 5.18 -24.64 -0.88
CA GLN A 84 6.36 -23.82 -0.56
C GLN A 84 6.30 -22.46 -1.25
N ALA A 85 5.91 -22.42 -2.53
CA ALA A 85 5.71 -21.19 -3.27
C ALA A 85 4.63 -20.31 -2.62
N LEU A 86 3.50 -20.88 -2.20
CA LEU A 86 2.44 -20.15 -1.51
C LEU A 86 2.93 -19.56 -0.18
N ALA A 87 3.67 -20.32 0.62
CA ALA A 87 4.23 -19.83 1.88
C ALA A 87 5.22 -18.68 1.65
N SER A 88 6.08 -18.79 0.64
CA SER A 88 6.97 -17.69 0.24
C SER A 88 6.19 -16.46 -0.21
N GLN A 89 5.12 -16.67 -0.99
CA GLN A 89 4.30 -15.58 -1.50
C GLN A 89 3.53 -14.85 -0.39
N GLN A 90 3.02 -15.59 0.59
CA GLN A 90 2.41 -15.03 1.80
C GLN A 90 3.40 -14.15 2.58
N ALA A 91 4.66 -14.59 2.69
CA ALA A 91 5.71 -13.78 3.32
C ALA A 91 5.99 -12.49 2.53
N SER A 92 6.03 -12.56 1.19
CA SER A 92 6.18 -11.37 0.31
C SER A 92 5.02 -10.40 0.44
N VAL A 93 3.77 -10.89 0.55
CA VAL A 93 2.59 -10.06 0.79
C VAL A 93 2.70 -9.32 2.13
N GLU A 94 3.08 -10.01 3.20
CA GLU A 94 3.22 -9.35 4.51
C GLU A 94 4.38 -8.36 4.54
N GLN A 95 5.49 -8.63 3.84
CA GLN A 95 6.60 -7.70 3.73
C GLN A 95 6.23 -6.44 2.94
N SER A 96 5.57 -6.60 1.78
CA SER A 96 5.11 -5.47 0.96
C SER A 96 4.05 -4.63 1.67
N LYS A 97 3.17 -5.27 2.46
CA LYS A 97 2.19 -4.59 3.32
C LYS A 97 2.85 -3.75 4.41
N LYS A 98 3.88 -4.28 5.09
CA LYS A 98 4.66 -3.51 6.08
C LYS A 98 5.32 -2.29 5.43
N ASN A 99 5.92 -2.46 4.26
CA ASN A 99 6.54 -1.37 3.50
C ASN A 99 5.50 -0.28 3.15
N TRP A 100 4.35 -0.68 2.60
CA TRP A 100 3.27 0.26 2.29
C TRP A 100 2.77 1.02 3.53
N GLN A 101 2.62 0.34 4.66
CA GLN A 101 2.23 0.99 5.93
C GLN A 101 3.29 2.00 6.40
N GLN A 102 4.58 1.70 6.23
CA GLN A 102 5.66 2.61 6.58
C GLN A 102 5.61 3.88 5.72
N GLU A 103 5.47 3.74 4.41
CA GLU A 103 5.36 4.89 3.50
C GLU A 103 4.07 5.71 3.78
N GLN A 104 2.98 5.04 4.10
CA GLN A 104 1.74 5.71 4.51
C GLN A 104 1.93 6.54 5.79
N ARG A 105 2.63 6.02 6.80
CA ARG A 105 2.94 6.78 8.04
C ARG A 105 3.84 7.98 7.76
N LYS A 106 4.82 7.82 6.87
CA LYS A 106 5.72 8.90 6.44
C LYS A 106 4.94 10.03 5.76
N LEU A 107 4.06 9.68 4.81
CA LEU A 107 3.17 10.64 4.15
C LEU A 107 2.29 11.39 5.16
N SER A 108 1.62 10.68 6.08
CA SER A 108 0.79 11.30 7.11
C SER A 108 1.57 12.25 8.03
N SER A 109 2.84 11.97 8.27
CA SER A 109 3.72 12.85 9.06
C SER A 109 4.02 14.15 8.32
N TYR A 110 4.28 14.09 7.01
CA TYR A 110 4.48 15.29 6.19
C TYR A 110 3.19 16.09 6.01
N ASP A 111 2.05 15.44 5.77
CA ASP A 111 0.75 16.12 5.69
C ASP A 111 0.46 16.90 6.98
N THR A 112 0.71 16.28 8.15
CA THR A 112 0.53 16.94 9.45
C THR A 112 1.44 18.16 9.59
N LEU A 113 2.71 18.06 9.18
CA LEU A 113 3.65 19.17 9.23
C LEU A 113 3.24 20.30 8.27
N ALA A 114 2.75 19.96 7.08
CA ALA A 114 2.30 20.91 6.07
C ALA A 114 1.07 21.68 6.58
N SER A 115 0.08 20.99 7.14
CA SER A 115 -1.11 21.63 7.73
C SER A 115 -0.74 22.58 8.87
N ARG A 116 0.22 22.21 9.74
CA ARG A 116 0.69 23.09 10.82
C ARG A 116 1.34 24.35 10.29
N ARG A 117 2.19 24.25 9.26
CA ARG A 117 2.83 25.42 8.65
C ARG A 117 1.84 26.36 8.00
N LEU A 118 0.86 25.83 7.25
CA LEU A 118 -0.21 26.64 6.66
C LEU A 118 -0.95 27.43 7.76
N LEU A 119 -1.28 26.78 8.88
CA LEU A 119 -1.94 27.46 10.00
C LEU A 119 -1.07 28.56 10.63
N GLU A 120 0.23 28.34 10.76
CA GLU A 120 1.17 29.36 11.26
C GLU A 120 1.33 30.53 10.31
N GLU A 121 1.39 30.27 9.00
CA GLU A 121 1.45 31.30 7.95
C GLU A 121 0.15 32.15 7.94
N HIS A 122 -1.02 31.52 8.03
CA HIS A 122 -2.30 32.22 8.15
C HIS A 122 -2.34 33.13 9.38
N ARG A 123 -1.99 32.60 10.56
CA ARG A 123 -1.93 33.39 11.80
C ARG A 123 -0.95 34.57 11.71
N ARG A 124 0.16 34.40 10.98
CA ARG A 124 1.13 35.47 10.76
C ARG A 124 0.57 36.55 9.84
N SER A 125 -0.14 36.16 8.77
CA SER A 125 -0.83 37.10 7.87
C SER A 125 -1.88 37.91 8.62
N GLU A 126 -2.75 37.25 9.38
CA GLU A 126 -3.81 37.90 10.18
C GLU A 126 -3.24 38.95 11.14
N ARG A 127 -2.15 38.62 11.86
CA ARG A 127 -1.49 39.59 12.75
C ARG A 127 -0.89 40.77 11.99
N GLN A 128 -0.31 40.53 10.81
CA GLN A 128 0.28 41.59 10.00
C GLN A 128 -0.80 42.52 9.41
N GLU A 129 -1.91 41.95 8.96
CA GLU A 129 -3.07 42.70 8.47
C GLU A 129 -3.69 43.53 9.59
N GLN A 130 -3.86 42.96 10.78
CA GLN A 130 -4.36 43.69 11.95
C GLN A 130 -3.46 44.87 12.30
N LYS A 131 -2.14 44.64 12.41
CA LYS A 131 -1.17 45.72 12.68
C LYS A 131 -1.24 46.83 11.62
N THR A 132 -1.32 46.45 10.34
CA THR A 132 -1.38 47.42 9.23
C THR A 132 -2.67 48.24 9.28
N ASN A 133 -3.80 47.62 9.63
CA ASN A 133 -5.06 48.33 9.85
C ASN A 133 -4.98 49.29 11.04
N ASP A 134 -4.41 48.86 12.16
CA ASP A 134 -4.27 49.70 13.37
C ASP A 134 -3.38 50.93 13.09
N ASP A 135 -2.29 50.77 12.34
CA ASP A 135 -1.41 51.86 11.92
C ASP A 135 -2.15 52.86 10.99
N LEU A 136 -2.98 52.37 10.07
CA LEU A 136 -3.82 53.20 9.20
C LEU A 136 -4.91 53.97 9.97
N VAL A 137 -5.54 53.34 10.97
CA VAL A 137 -6.53 53.99 11.83
C VAL A 137 -5.86 55.08 12.66
N THR A 138 -4.71 54.78 13.28
CA THR A 138 -3.95 55.71 14.12
C THR A 138 -3.46 56.91 13.32
N SER A 139 -2.88 56.69 12.13
CA SER A 139 -2.40 57.78 11.26
C SER A 139 -3.53 58.67 10.75
N ARG A 140 -4.71 58.11 10.45
CA ARG A 140 -5.91 58.90 10.08
C ARG A 140 -6.42 59.73 11.25
N ALA A 141 -6.45 59.17 12.46
CA ALA A 141 -6.86 59.90 13.67
C ALA A 141 -5.90 61.07 13.97
N ALA A 142 -4.59 60.84 13.89
CA ALA A 142 -3.58 61.89 14.07
C ALA A 142 -3.71 63.03 13.05
N ARG A 143 -4.00 62.72 11.78
CA ARG A 143 -4.27 63.73 10.75
C ARG A 143 -5.52 64.57 11.02
N ARG A 144 -6.59 63.97 11.57
CA ARG A 144 -7.80 64.72 11.93
C ARG A 144 -7.54 65.67 13.09
N GLN A 145 -6.83 65.22 14.12
CA GLN A 145 -6.45 66.08 15.26
C GLN A 145 -5.57 67.26 14.84
N HIS A 146 -4.67 67.07 13.87
CA HIS A 146 -3.86 68.15 13.35
C HIS A 146 -4.66 69.20 12.54
N ASN A 147 -5.73 68.79 11.87
CA ASN A 147 -6.62 69.70 11.13
C ASN A 147 -7.62 70.46 12.02
N ASP A 148 -7.93 69.95 13.22
CA ASP A 148 -8.89 70.56 14.16
C ASP A 148 -8.23 71.52 15.17
N THR A 149 -6.96 71.91 14.97
CA THR A 149 -6.30 72.93 15.80
C THR A 149 -6.29 74.27 15.06
N PRO A 150 -7.14 75.27 15.43
CA PRO A 150 -7.09 76.61 14.85
C PRO A 150 -5.94 77.41 15.45
N HIS A 151 -5.35 78.31 14.64
CA HIS A 151 -4.39 79.33 15.05
C HIS A 151 -4.90 80.24 16.17
#